data_AF-A0A6P1VV42-F1
#
_entry.id   AF-A0A6P1VV42-F1
#
_cell.length_a   1.000
_cell.length_b   1.000
_cell.length_c   1.000
_cell.angle_alpha   90.00
_cell.angle_beta   90.00
_cell.angle_gamma   90.00
#
_symmetry.space_group_name_H-M   'P 1'
#
loop_
_entity.id
_entity.type
_entity.pdbx_description
1 polymer ?
#
loop_
_entity_poly.entity_id
_entity_poly.type
_entity_poly.pdbx_seq_one_letter_code
_entity_poly.pdbx_strand_id
1 'polypeptide(L)'
;MIKYLPVYALLLIFVFYTSGKKQDKGVVIQNSGPKGGPYTHPTGERFGRGIFRTRVSNETDSPVELTINFPADSFPIPSSAGSYFKLFLPPDTMTLAKESLYDYGATGLLTFFDTSLHKSTRLQKTVNPKEEYLFYTALLMHVPDNGPVRTGIVLNDKDLFYKVSIGGQLDSALIPCGHIIYKK
;
A
#
# COMPACT_ATOMS: atom_id res chain seq x y z
N MET A 1 43.94 23.37 -9.50
CA MET A 1 42.73 24.22 -9.69
C MET A 1 41.64 23.33 -10.25
N ILE A 2 40.88 22.66 -9.38
CA ILE A 2 39.87 21.66 -9.77
C ILE A 2 38.52 22.38 -9.79
N LYS A 3 37.88 22.39 -10.95
CA LYS A 3 36.55 22.98 -11.15
C LYS A 3 35.50 22.10 -10.46
N TYR A 4 34.72 22.71 -9.57
CA TYR A 4 33.48 22.16 -9.04
C TYR A 4 32.47 21.94 -10.17
N LEU A 5 31.87 20.75 -10.23
CA LEU A 5 30.60 20.48 -10.91
C LEU A 5 29.54 20.23 -9.84
N PRO A 6 28.30 20.76 -9.97
CA PRO A 6 27.32 20.73 -8.90
C PRO A 6 26.73 19.32 -8.75
N VAL A 7 26.65 18.87 -7.50
CA VAL A 7 25.95 17.65 -7.09
C VAL A 7 24.46 17.87 -7.27
N TYR A 8 23.89 17.40 -8.39
CA TYR A 8 22.46 17.13 -8.42
C TYR A 8 22.21 15.95 -7.49
N ALA A 9 21.52 16.24 -6.39
CA ALA A 9 21.03 15.26 -5.45
C ALA A 9 20.25 14.17 -6.21
N LEU A 10 20.82 12.96 -6.23
CA LEU A 10 20.15 11.75 -6.67
C LEU A 10 18.99 11.52 -5.70
N LEU A 11 17.80 12.02 -6.05
CA LEU A 11 16.57 11.60 -5.40
C LEU A 11 16.36 10.15 -5.85
N LEU A 12 16.89 9.19 -5.08
CA LEU A 12 16.59 7.77 -5.22
C LEU A 12 15.11 7.58 -4.83
N ILE A 13 14.20 7.95 -5.73
CA ILE A 13 12.84 7.45 -5.70
C ILE A 13 12.97 5.97 -6.03
N PHE A 14 12.90 5.10 -5.03
CA PHE A 14 12.57 3.70 -5.26
C PHE A 14 11.11 3.66 -5.75
N VAL A 15 10.90 3.95 -7.04
CA VAL A 15 9.70 3.54 -7.75
C VAL A 15 9.85 2.04 -7.94
N PHE A 16 9.13 1.26 -7.13
CA PHE A 16 8.89 -0.12 -7.50
C PHE A 16 8.00 -0.09 -8.74
N TYR A 17 8.61 -0.11 -9.93
CA TYR A 17 7.94 -0.69 -11.07
C TYR A 17 7.69 -2.14 -10.70
N THR A 18 6.44 -2.50 -10.41
CA THR A 18 6.06 -3.90 -10.58
C THR A 18 6.31 -4.21 -12.05
N SER A 19 7.41 -4.91 -12.30
CA SER A 19 7.72 -5.55 -13.57
C SER A 19 6.61 -6.54 -13.90
N GLY A 20 5.58 -6.02 -14.54
CA GLY A 20 4.57 -6.75 -15.28
C GLY A 20 4.30 -5.92 -16.53
N LYS A 21 5.08 -6.12 -17.58
CA LYS A 21 4.76 -5.59 -18.91
C LYS A 21 3.46 -6.23 -19.39
N LYS A 22 2.35 -5.58 -19.05
CA LYS A 22 1.17 -5.44 -19.90
C LYS A 22 0.51 -4.14 -19.46
N GLN A 23 0.58 -3.12 -20.31
CA GLN A 23 -0.28 -1.94 -20.21
C GLN A 23 -1.71 -2.44 -20.31
N ASP A 24 -2.34 -2.69 -19.16
CA ASP A 24 -3.72 -3.11 -19.12
C ASP A 24 -4.58 -1.87 -19.37
N LYS A 25 -4.99 -1.70 -20.63
CA LYS A 25 -6.02 -0.77 -21.09
C LYS A 25 -5.86 0.70 -20.70
N GLY A 26 -4.68 1.15 -20.24
CA GLY A 26 -4.41 2.54 -19.84
C GLY A 26 -4.68 2.85 -18.37
N VAL A 27 -4.74 1.87 -17.46
CA VAL A 27 -4.69 2.13 -16.01
C VAL A 27 -3.31 1.76 -15.48
N VAL A 28 -2.67 2.68 -14.75
CA VAL A 28 -1.33 2.50 -14.17
C VAL A 28 -1.41 2.55 -12.66
N ILE A 29 -0.82 1.54 -11.99
CA ILE A 29 -0.74 1.46 -10.53
C ILE A 29 0.73 1.59 -10.10
N GLN A 30 1.00 2.53 -9.20
CA GLN A 30 2.32 2.79 -8.64
C GLN A 30 2.30 2.68 -7.12
N ASN A 31 3.12 1.79 -6.59
CA ASN A 31 3.25 1.53 -5.16
C ASN A 31 4.55 2.15 -4.61
N SER A 32 4.54 2.56 -3.34
CA SER A 32 5.75 3.04 -2.66
C SER A 32 6.47 1.95 -1.88
N GLY A 33 7.67 2.28 -1.37
CA GLY A 33 8.27 1.55 -0.26
C GLY A 33 7.52 1.74 1.06
N PRO A 34 7.90 0.99 2.11
CA PRO A 34 7.33 1.14 3.44
C PRO A 34 7.84 2.40 4.13
N LYS A 35 6.95 3.07 4.87
CA LYS A 35 7.27 3.87 6.06
C LYS A 35 6.58 3.24 7.26
N GLY A 36 7.02 3.54 8.48
CA GLY A 36 6.40 3.01 9.69
C GLY A 36 7.41 2.64 10.76
N GLY A 37 7.02 1.71 11.62
CA GLY A 37 7.80 1.36 12.81
C GLY A 37 7.02 0.47 13.77
N PRO A 38 7.36 0.42 15.06
CA PRO A 38 6.59 -0.32 16.05
C PRO A 38 5.24 0.35 16.36
N TYR A 39 4.28 -0.46 16.80
CA TYR A 39 2.98 -0.02 17.31
C TYR A 39 2.56 -0.96 18.46
N THR A 40 2.00 -0.38 19.53
CA THR A 40 1.42 -1.13 20.64
C THR A 40 -0.06 -0.78 20.71
N HIS A 41 -0.91 -1.79 20.53
CA HIS A 41 -2.36 -1.63 20.62
C HIS A 41 -2.79 -1.43 22.07
N PRO A 42 -3.93 -0.77 22.35
CA PRO A 42 -4.42 -0.55 23.72
C PRO A 42 -4.62 -1.83 24.55
N THR A 43 -4.78 -2.99 23.91
CA THR A 43 -4.84 -4.30 24.59
C THR A 43 -3.47 -4.80 25.10
N GLY A 44 -2.38 -4.10 24.77
CA GLY A 44 -1.00 -4.47 25.11
C GLY A 44 -0.30 -5.27 24.01
N GLU A 45 -1.01 -5.68 22.95
CA GLU A 45 -0.43 -6.40 21.82
C GLU A 45 0.55 -5.52 21.02
N ARG A 46 1.66 -6.11 20.61
CA ARG A 46 2.73 -5.43 19.86
C ARG A 46 2.70 -5.84 18.40
N PHE A 47 2.85 -4.85 17.53
CA PHE A 47 2.85 -5.00 16.09
C PHE A 47 4.01 -4.22 15.45
N GLY A 48 4.49 -4.72 14.32
CA GLY A 48 5.14 -3.87 13.32
C GLY A 48 4.08 -3.19 12.46
N ARG A 49 4.21 -1.88 12.20
CA ARG A 49 3.35 -1.14 11.28
C ARG A 49 4.09 -0.76 10.01
N GLY A 50 3.44 -0.97 8.87
CA GLY A 50 3.87 -0.49 7.57
C GLY A 50 2.78 0.37 6.93
N ILE A 51 3.17 1.56 6.46
CA ILE A 51 2.34 2.52 5.74
C ILE A 51 2.94 2.69 4.34
N PHE A 52 2.07 2.62 3.34
CA PHE A 52 2.44 2.71 1.93
C PHE A 52 1.48 3.67 1.24
N ARG A 53 1.95 4.35 0.21
CA ARG A 53 1.08 5.05 -0.74
C ARG A 53 0.89 4.23 -2.00
N THR A 54 -0.31 4.28 -2.55
CA THR A 54 -0.65 3.74 -3.88
C THR A 54 -1.20 4.89 -4.71
N ARG A 55 -0.73 5.01 -5.95
CA ARG A 55 -1.25 5.94 -6.96
C ARG A 55 -1.85 5.13 -8.10
N VAL A 56 -3.08 5.44 -8.45
CA VAL A 56 -3.80 4.89 -9.60
C VAL A 56 -4.02 6.02 -10.59
N SER A 57 -3.41 5.92 -11.76
CA SER A 57 -3.58 6.89 -12.86
C SER A 57 -4.46 6.28 -13.94
N ASN A 58 -5.52 6.98 -14.32
CA ASN A 58 -6.39 6.59 -15.43
C ASN A 58 -5.93 7.33 -16.70
N GLU A 59 -5.15 6.67 -17.55
CA GLU A 59 -4.68 7.19 -18.83
C GLU A 59 -5.69 6.95 -19.97
N THR A 60 -6.86 6.38 -19.69
CA THR A 60 -7.91 6.12 -20.67
C THR A 60 -8.76 7.37 -20.95
N ASP A 61 -9.70 7.24 -21.89
CA ASP A 61 -10.65 8.30 -22.25
C ASP A 61 -12.03 8.11 -21.58
N SER A 62 -12.19 7.05 -20.75
CA SER A 62 -13.42 6.77 -20.01
C SER A 62 -13.17 6.67 -18.49
N PRO A 63 -14.16 6.99 -17.63
CA PRO A 63 -14.01 6.80 -16.19
C PRO A 63 -13.79 5.33 -15.80
N VAL A 64 -13.06 5.14 -14.73
CA VAL A 64 -12.75 3.83 -14.16
C VAL A 64 -13.21 3.77 -12.71
N GLU A 65 -14.00 2.77 -12.36
CA GLU A 65 -14.39 2.52 -10.97
C GLU A 65 -13.39 1.57 -10.31
N LEU A 66 -12.71 2.07 -9.28
CA LEU A 66 -11.81 1.33 -8.41
C LEU A 66 -12.57 0.89 -7.15
N THR A 67 -12.57 -0.41 -6.87
CA THR A 67 -13.04 -0.95 -5.58
C THR A 67 -11.95 -1.78 -4.93
N ILE A 68 -11.62 -1.49 -3.68
CA ILE A 68 -10.72 -2.28 -2.84
C ILE A 68 -11.40 -2.56 -1.49
N ASN A 69 -11.27 -3.78 -0.99
CA ASN A 69 -11.79 -4.24 0.28
C ASN A 69 -10.75 -5.12 0.97
N PHE A 70 -10.45 -4.80 2.23
CA PHE A 70 -9.70 -5.69 3.12
C PHE A 70 -10.62 -6.23 4.21
N PRO A 71 -10.57 -7.55 4.49
CA PRO A 71 -11.47 -8.18 5.44
C PRO A 71 -11.18 -7.76 6.88
N ALA A 72 -12.12 -8.07 7.78
CA ALA A 72 -11.90 -7.91 9.21
C ALA A 72 -10.88 -8.92 9.75
N ASP A 73 -10.73 -10.06 9.09
CA ASP A 73 -9.82 -11.12 9.52
C ASP A 73 -8.35 -10.79 9.21
N SER A 74 -7.45 -11.39 9.97
CA SER A 74 -6.02 -11.39 9.68
C SER A 74 -5.64 -12.53 8.74
N PHE A 75 -4.47 -12.41 8.13
CA PHE A 75 -3.88 -13.42 7.27
C PHE A 75 -2.75 -14.12 8.01
N PRO A 76 -2.79 -15.46 8.15
CA PRO A 76 -1.74 -16.19 8.83
C PRO A 76 -0.42 -16.12 8.05
N ILE A 77 0.70 -16.10 8.78
CA ILE A 77 2.05 -16.22 8.23
C ILE A 77 2.54 -17.64 8.51
N PRO A 78 2.61 -18.53 7.50
CA PRO A 78 2.84 -19.95 7.74
C PRO A 78 4.19 -20.31 8.36
N SER A 79 5.21 -19.46 8.20
CA SER A 79 6.57 -19.70 8.73
C SER A 79 6.65 -19.67 10.25
N SER A 80 5.66 -19.11 10.94
CA SER A 80 5.72 -18.84 12.38
C SER A 80 4.35 -18.99 13.03
N ALA A 81 4.24 -19.91 13.98
CA ALA A 81 2.99 -20.18 14.69
C ALA A 81 2.48 -18.93 15.41
N GLY A 82 1.18 -18.65 15.29
CA GLY A 82 0.53 -17.47 15.87
C GLY A 82 0.90 -16.15 15.18
N SER A 83 1.75 -16.16 14.15
CA SER A 83 2.08 -14.96 13.39
C SER A 83 1.06 -14.69 12.29
N TYR A 84 0.73 -13.41 12.13
CA TYR A 84 -0.23 -12.96 11.13
C TYR A 84 0.04 -11.52 10.74
N PHE A 85 -0.60 -11.08 9.66
CA PHE A 85 -0.70 -9.67 9.33
C PHE A 85 -2.14 -9.28 9.06
N LYS A 86 -2.44 -8.00 9.22
CA LYS A 86 -3.73 -7.41 8.91
C LYS A 86 -3.55 -6.20 7.99
N LEU A 87 -4.46 -6.08 7.03
CA LEU A 87 -4.46 -5.02 6.02
C LEU A 87 -5.54 -4.00 6.30
N PHE A 88 -5.25 -2.75 5.94
CA PHE A 88 -6.15 -1.63 6.15
C PHE A 88 -6.08 -0.62 5.01
N LEU A 89 -7.19 0.08 4.82
CA LEU A 89 -7.31 1.31 4.04
C LEU A 89 -7.63 2.46 5.00
N PRO A 90 -6.62 3.20 5.49
CA PRO A 90 -6.85 4.39 6.30
C PRO A 90 -7.68 5.44 5.54
N PRO A 91 -8.61 6.15 6.19
CA PRO A 91 -9.51 7.10 5.52
C PRO A 91 -8.87 8.46 5.19
N ASP A 92 -7.61 8.71 5.55
CA ASP A 92 -6.93 9.98 5.25
C ASP A 92 -6.69 10.15 3.73
N THR A 93 -6.64 11.40 3.29
CA THR A 93 -6.35 11.77 1.90
C THR A 93 -4.84 11.82 1.68
N MET A 94 -4.34 11.00 0.76
CA MET A 94 -2.95 11.06 0.32
C MET A 94 -2.78 12.10 -0.80
N THR A 95 -1.69 12.86 -0.75
CA THR A 95 -1.31 13.79 -1.81
C THR A 95 0.20 13.73 -2.04
N LEU A 96 0.67 14.16 -3.22
CA LEU A 96 2.10 14.20 -3.53
C LEU A 96 2.90 15.10 -2.58
N ALA A 97 2.29 16.18 -2.08
CA ALA A 97 2.93 17.07 -1.10
C ALA A 97 3.27 16.36 0.23
N LYS A 98 2.56 15.28 0.56
CA LYS A 98 2.82 14.49 1.78
C LYS A 98 3.91 13.42 1.59
N GLU A 99 4.41 13.19 0.36
CA GLU A 99 5.27 12.05 0.05
C GLU A 99 6.58 12.02 0.86
N SER A 100 7.19 13.18 1.10
CA SER A 100 8.44 13.30 1.87
C SER A 100 8.23 13.24 3.39
N LEU A 101 7.00 13.43 3.88
CA LEU A 101 6.71 13.53 5.31
C LEU A 101 6.82 12.18 6.03
N TYR A 102 6.99 12.23 7.35
CA TYR A 102 6.96 11.05 8.20
C TYR A 102 5.65 10.28 8.00
N ASP A 103 5.72 8.95 7.88
CA ASP A 103 4.58 8.07 7.54
C ASP A 103 3.73 8.58 6.37
N TYR A 104 4.38 9.22 5.39
CA TYR A 104 3.73 9.85 4.22
C TYR A 104 2.71 10.93 4.60
N GLY A 105 2.86 11.58 5.76
CA GLY A 105 1.97 12.63 6.24
C GLY A 105 0.57 12.15 6.60
N ALA A 106 0.40 10.84 6.79
CA ALA A 106 -0.85 10.26 7.24
C ALA A 106 -1.12 10.65 8.71
N THR A 107 -2.28 11.25 8.96
CA THR A 107 -2.70 11.68 10.30
C THR A 107 -3.71 10.71 10.90
N GLY A 108 -3.78 10.64 12.24
CA GLY A 108 -4.76 9.79 12.95
C GLY A 108 -4.56 8.28 12.82
N LEU A 109 -3.44 7.82 12.23
CA LEU A 109 -3.17 6.40 11.99
C LEU A 109 -3.23 5.54 13.26
N LEU A 110 -2.66 6.01 14.37
CA LEU A 110 -2.64 5.23 15.62
C LEU A 110 -4.06 5.02 16.16
N THR A 111 -4.83 6.09 16.29
CA THR A 111 -6.25 6.04 16.69
C THR A 111 -7.09 5.19 15.74
N PHE A 112 -6.77 5.23 14.44
CA PHE A 112 -7.42 4.37 13.46
C PHE A 112 -7.12 2.89 13.74
N PHE A 113 -5.87 2.51 14.02
CA PHE A 113 -5.52 1.14 14.38
C PHE A 113 -6.18 0.68 15.69
N ASP A 114 -6.19 1.55 16.71
CA ASP A 114 -6.81 1.28 18.02
C ASP A 114 -8.29 0.86 17.89
N THR A 115 -8.97 1.35 16.86
CA THR A 115 -10.43 1.18 16.70
C THR A 115 -10.83 0.29 15.53
N SER A 116 -9.87 -0.16 14.71
CA SER A 116 -10.13 -0.86 13.44
C SER A 116 -9.53 -2.27 13.37
N LEU A 117 -8.81 -2.73 14.41
CA LEU A 117 -8.13 -4.03 14.43
C LEU A 117 -9.05 -5.22 14.10
N HIS A 118 -10.36 -5.14 14.34
CA HIS A 118 -11.34 -6.18 13.99
C HIS A 118 -12.42 -5.71 13.01
N LYS A 119 -12.14 -4.65 12.25
CA LYS A 119 -13.05 -4.11 11.22
C LYS A 119 -12.50 -4.36 9.83
N SER A 120 -13.40 -4.52 8.86
CA SER A 120 -13.05 -4.43 7.45
C SER A 120 -12.87 -2.97 7.04
N THR A 121 -12.11 -2.75 5.97
CA THR A 121 -11.91 -1.41 5.39
C THR A 121 -12.16 -1.47 3.90
N ARG A 122 -12.86 -0.47 3.37
CA ARG A 122 -13.24 -0.42 1.96
C ARG A 122 -12.93 0.94 1.37
N LEU A 123 -12.50 0.91 0.12
CA LEU A 123 -12.31 2.06 -0.75
C LEU A 123 -13.13 1.84 -2.01
N GLN A 124 -13.93 2.84 -2.37
CA GLN A 124 -14.62 2.88 -3.66
C GLN A 124 -14.44 4.28 -4.25
N LYS A 125 -13.91 4.35 -5.47
CA LYS A 125 -13.58 5.63 -6.11
C LYS A 125 -13.75 5.53 -7.61
N THR A 126 -14.40 6.51 -8.21
CA THR A 126 -14.32 6.75 -9.65
C THR A 126 -13.10 7.62 -9.94
N VAL A 127 -12.25 7.17 -10.86
CA VAL A 127 -11.10 7.91 -11.37
C VAL A 127 -11.43 8.31 -12.81
N ASN A 128 -11.61 9.60 -13.06
CA ASN A 128 -11.98 10.12 -14.37
C ASN A 128 -10.83 10.00 -15.38
N PRO A 129 -11.10 10.17 -16.69
CA PRO A 129 -10.06 10.22 -17.70
C PRO A 129 -8.96 11.22 -17.35
N LYS A 130 -7.70 10.79 -17.46
CA LYS A 130 -6.48 11.56 -17.14
C LYS A 130 -6.39 12.03 -15.68
N GLU A 131 -7.25 11.51 -14.79
CA GLU A 131 -7.18 11.75 -13.35
C GLU A 131 -6.26 10.72 -12.68
N GLU A 132 -5.78 11.10 -11.51
CA GLU A 132 -5.02 10.24 -10.63
C GLU A 132 -5.63 10.24 -9.24
N TYR A 133 -5.59 9.08 -8.61
CA TYR A 133 -6.04 8.92 -7.24
C TYR A 133 -4.93 8.33 -6.39
N LEU A 134 -4.61 9.02 -5.30
CA LEU A 134 -3.64 8.58 -4.32
C LEU A 134 -4.34 8.23 -3.02
N PHE A 135 -3.96 7.11 -2.44
CA PHE A 135 -4.49 6.66 -1.15
C PHE A 135 -3.43 5.89 -0.36
N TYR A 136 -3.67 5.74 0.93
CA TYR A 136 -2.83 4.93 1.80
C TYR A 136 -3.30 3.49 1.83
N THR A 137 -2.33 2.59 1.95
CA THR A 137 -2.55 1.22 2.43
C THR A 137 -1.69 1.03 3.66
N ALA A 138 -2.21 0.30 4.64
CA ALA A 138 -1.50 0.03 5.87
C ALA A 138 -1.54 -1.45 6.23
N LEU A 139 -0.54 -1.88 6.97
CA LEU A 139 -0.31 -3.25 7.40
C LEU A 139 0.11 -3.24 8.87
N LEU A 140 -0.53 -4.05 9.70
CA LEU A 140 -0.03 -4.44 11.02
C LEU A 140 0.44 -5.89 10.96
N MET A 141 1.63 -6.18 11.48
CA MET A 141 2.19 -7.52 11.55
C MET A 141 2.39 -7.91 13.01
N HIS A 142 1.85 -9.06 13.37
CA HIS A 142 2.18 -9.72 14.62
C HIS A 142 3.16 -10.86 14.28
N VAL A 143 4.45 -10.59 14.46
CA VAL A 143 5.56 -11.49 14.14
C VAL A 143 6.61 -11.43 15.25
N PRO A 144 7.36 -12.52 15.50
CA PRO A 144 8.41 -12.55 16.51
C PRO A 144 9.58 -11.61 16.18
N ASP A 145 9.86 -11.41 14.89
CA ASP A 145 10.88 -10.48 14.41
C ASP A 145 10.39 -9.71 13.18
N ASN A 146 10.76 -8.44 13.10
CA ASN A 146 10.37 -7.56 12.00
C ASN A 146 11.30 -7.74 10.81
N GLY A 147 10.78 -8.36 9.74
CA GLY A 147 11.45 -8.43 8.44
C GLY A 147 11.18 -7.19 7.59
N PRO A 148 12.03 -6.90 6.57
CA PRO A 148 11.73 -5.88 5.58
C PRO A 148 10.43 -6.25 4.84
N VAL A 149 9.49 -5.32 4.79
CA VAL A 149 8.20 -5.53 4.14
C VAL A 149 8.20 -4.90 2.75
N ARG A 150 7.72 -5.65 1.76
CA ARG A 150 7.33 -5.10 0.45
C ARG A 150 5.89 -5.47 0.17
N THR A 151 5.09 -4.48 -0.17
CA THR A 151 3.70 -4.66 -0.56
C THR A 151 3.35 -3.82 -1.78
N GLY A 152 2.17 -4.10 -2.35
CA GLY A 152 1.58 -3.24 -3.36
C GLY A 152 0.32 -3.83 -3.96
N ILE A 153 -0.51 -2.97 -4.52
CA ILE A 153 -1.63 -3.38 -5.37
C ILE A 153 -1.08 -3.81 -6.73
N VAL A 154 -1.56 -4.95 -7.21
CA VAL A 154 -1.28 -5.52 -8.52
C VAL A 154 -2.60 -5.66 -9.26
N LEU A 155 -2.66 -5.16 -10.50
CA LEU A 155 -3.78 -5.35 -11.42
C LEU A 155 -3.48 -6.53 -12.34
N ASN A 156 -4.46 -7.42 -12.48
CA ASN A 156 -4.45 -8.48 -13.48
C ASN A 156 -5.81 -8.47 -14.18
N ASP A 157 -5.86 -8.01 -15.43
CA ASP A 157 -7.07 -7.73 -16.19
C ASP A 157 -8.00 -6.70 -15.51
N LYS A 158 -8.94 -7.19 -14.70
CA LYS A 158 -9.87 -6.37 -13.91
C LYS A 158 -9.76 -6.64 -12.42
N ASP A 159 -9.06 -7.67 -12.01
CA ASP A 159 -8.98 -8.08 -10.61
C ASP A 159 -7.76 -7.44 -9.95
N LEU A 160 -7.95 -7.02 -8.70
CA LEU A 160 -6.90 -6.43 -7.88
C LEU A 160 -6.46 -7.41 -6.80
N PHE A 161 -5.15 -7.54 -6.70
CA PHE A 161 -4.49 -8.33 -5.67
C PHE A 161 -3.58 -7.43 -4.85
N TYR A 162 -3.58 -7.61 -3.54
CA TYR A 162 -2.55 -7.02 -2.69
C TYR A 162 -1.43 -8.04 -2.51
N LYS A 163 -0.26 -7.71 -3.07
CA LYS A 163 0.95 -8.51 -2.90
C LYS A 163 1.60 -8.15 -1.57
N VAL A 164 2.00 -9.15 -0.79
CA VAL A 164 2.73 -8.97 0.48
C VAL A 164 3.92 -9.90 0.50
N SER A 165 5.07 -9.37 0.92
CA SER A 165 6.26 -10.16 1.26
C SER A 165 6.90 -9.58 2.52
N ILE A 166 7.36 -10.46 3.40
CA ILE A 166 7.95 -10.13 4.70
C ILE A 166 9.23 -10.95 4.78
N GLY A 167 10.40 -10.29 4.70
CA GLY A 167 11.69 -10.99 4.62
C GLY A 167 11.88 -11.99 5.76
N GLY A 168 12.23 -13.23 5.42
CA GLY A 168 12.45 -14.32 6.38
C GLY A 168 11.19 -14.95 6.97
N GLN A 169 9.99 -14.45 6.61
CA GLN A 169 8.71 -14.92 7.17
C GLN A 169 7.69 -15.29 6.08
N LEU A 170 7.62 -14.49 5.01
CA LEU A 170 6.67 -14.70 3.93
C LEU A 170 7.32 -14.28 2.61
N ASP A 171 7.65 -15.25 1.77
CA ASP A 171 8.28 -14.99 0.47
C ASP A 171 7.39 -14.10 -0.41
N SER A 172 6.14 -14.51 -0.60
CA SER A 172 5.12 -13.72 -1.29
C SER A 172 3.73 -14.32 -1.08
N ALA A 173 2.74 -13.48 -0.80
CA ALA A 173 1.32 -13.81 -0.89
C ALA A 173 0.61 -12.84 -1.85
N LEU A 174 -0.42 -13.34 -2.55
CA LEU A 174 -1.34 -12.53 -3.34
C LEU A 174 -2.73 -12.68 -2.74
N ILE A 175 -3.28 -11.56 -2.28
CA ILE A 175 -4.57 -11.51 -1.61
C ILE A 175 -5.57 -10.85 -2.54
N PRO A 176 -6.61 -11.54 -3.01
CA PRO A 176 -7.69 -10.89 -3.76
C PRO A 176 -8.28 -9.77 -2.92
N CYS A 177 -8.26 -8.55 -3.43
CA CYS A 177 -8.65 -7.37 -2.65
C CYS A 177 -9.62 -6.45 -3.37
N GLY A 178 -10.00 -6.73 -4.61
CA GLY A 178 -10.94 -5.87 -5.30
C GLY A 178 -10.89 -6.02 -6.81
N HIS A 179 -11.37 -5.00 -7.50
CA HIS A 179 -11.44 -4.99 -8.95
C HIS A 179 -11.56 -3.57 -9.50
N ILE A 180 -11.42 -3.48 -10.81
CA ILE A 180 -11.60 -2.29 -11.62
C ILE A 180 -12.71 -2.53 -12.66
N ILE A 181 -13.61 -1.55 -12.79
CA ILE A 181 -14.64 -1.54 -13.84
C ILE A 181 -14.40 -0.36 -14.77
N TYR A 182 -14.15 -0.66 -16.05
CA TYR A 182 -14.09 0.32 -17.12
C TYR A 182 -15.50 0.72 -17.53
N LYS A 183 -15.85 2.00 -17.38
CA LYS A 183 -17.11 2.53 -17.94
C LYS A 183 -16.97 2.66 -19.45
N LYS A 184 -18.08 2.46 -20.16
CA LYS A 184 -18.18 2.73 -21.59
C LYS A 184 -18.63 4.17 -21.78
#